data_AF-A0A3R7LHF9-F1
#
_entry.id   AF-A0A3R7LHF9-F1
#
_cell.length_a   1.000
_cell.length_b   1.000
_cell.length_c   1.000
_cell.angle_alpha   90.00
_cell.angle_beta   90.00
_cell.angle_gamma   90.00
#
_symmetry.space_group_name_H-M   'P 1'
#
loop_
_entity.id
_entity.type
_entity.pdbx_description
1 polymer ?
#
loop_
_entity_poly.entity_id
_entity_poly.type
_entity_poly.pdbx_seq_one_letter_code
_entity_poly.pdbx_strand_id
1 'polypeptide(L)'
;MQLADTDHMRALAEEATREYADKRDAADKATREAEAMPRDASLGDDESSPTRKWERALQARKEASAAAVAAQQKLQQWAEAAAEAARGAPSRLGVAGALAAEAKRASAALVMGMIDVARERQDEVALLQRLREDALAQRALAGSGVVGTCTRDPLDTTALSERASVAQKRGSAQPTPLKKGRRPLGQQKARSRQNCCAVM
;
A
#
# COMPACT_ATOMS: atom_id res chain seq x y z
N MET A 1 9.35 -30.16 -28.18
CA MET A 1 8.86 -29.83 -26.84
C MET A 1 7.50 -30.50 -26.68
N GLN A 2 7.37 -31.40 -25.71
CA GLN A 2 6.19 -32.25 -25.51
C GLN A 2 5.22 -31.59 -24.50
N LEU A 3 3.94 -31.96 -24.50
CA LEU A 3 2.93 -31.47 -23.53
C LEU A 3 3.41 -31.60 -22.06
N ALA A 4 4.22 -32.62 -21.77
CA ALA A 4 4.85 -32.82 -20.48
C ALA A 4 5.76 -31.65 -20.04
N ASP A 5 6.44 -31.00 -20.98
CA ASP A 5 7.31 -29.84 -20.69
C ASP A 5 6.46 -28.62 -20.29
N THR A 6 5.29 -28.42 -20.94
CA THR A 6 4.36 -27.34 -20.58
C THR A 6 3.68 -27.57 -19.23
N ASP A 7 3.31 -28.81 -18.92
CA ASP A 7 2.70 -29.15 -17.64
C ASP A 7 3.70 -29.03 -16.48
N HIS A 8 4.97 -29.38 -16.70
CA HIS A 8 6.03 -29.17 -15.72
C HIS A 8 6.24 -27.67 -15.44
N MET A 9 6.29 -26.83 -16.48
CA MET A 9 6.40 -25.38 -16.31
C MET A 9 5.19 -24.77 -15.61
N ARG A 10 3.97 -25.27 -15.89
CA ARG A 10 2.77 -24.88 -15.15
C ARG A 10 2.92 -25.18 -13.66
N ALA A 11 3.35 -26.39 -13.30
CA ALA A 11 3.52 -26.79 -11.91
C ALA A 11 4.51 -25.90 -11.16
N LEU A 12 5.65 -25.57 -11.78
CA LEU A 12 6.65 -24.66 -11.21
C LEU A 12 6.10 -23.23 -11.03
N ALA A 13 5.28 -22.75 -11.98
CA ALA A 13 4.64 -21.46 -11.87
C ALA A 13 3.59 -21.45 -10.75
N GLU A 14 2.78 -22.49 -10.64
CA GLU A 14 1.80 -22.63 -9.56
C GLU A 14 2.47 -22.69 -8.18
N GLU A 15 3.55 -23.44 -8.03
CA GLU A 15 4.33 -23.50 -6.79
C GLU A 15 4.86 -22.12 -6.39
N ALA A 16 5.47 -21.40 -7.33
CA ALA A 16 5.96 -20.04 -7.07
C ALA A 16 4.82 -19.07 -6.72
N THR A 17 3.64 -19.20 -7.33
CA THR A 17 2.48 -18.37 -6.96
C THR A 17 1.94 -18.68 -5.57
N ARG A 18 2.01 -19.94 -5.11
CA ARG A 18 1.64 -20.31 -3.74
C ARG A 18 2.65 -19.75 -2.74
N GLU A 19 3.95 -19.88 -3.02
CA GLU A 19 5.00 -19.30 -2.17
C GLU A 19 4.84 -17.77 -2.05
N TYR A 20 4.52 -17.09 -3.15
CA TYR A 20 4.20 -15.66 -3.12
C TYR A 20 2.97 -15.38 -2.24
N ALA A 21 1.89 -16.14 -2.36
CA ALA A 21 0.70 -15.94 -1.53
C ALA A 21 1.00 -16.08 -0.03
N ASP A 22 1.76 -17.10 0.35
CA ASP A 22 2.17 -17.33 1.74
C ASP A 22 3.01 -16.15 2.28
N LYS A 23 3.97 -15.67 1.49
CA LYS A 23 4.81 -14.52 1.87
C LYS A 23 4.03 -13.21 1.94
N ARG A 24 3.07 -13.00 1.03
CA ARG A 24 2.18 -11.84 1.06
C ARG A 24 1.33 -11.84 2.32
N ASP A 25 0.72 -12.97 2.66
CA ASP A 25 -0.11 -13.08 3.85
C ASP A 25 0.71 -12.91 5.15
N ALA A 26 1.96 -13.39 5.16
CA ALA A 26 2.92 -13.14 6.23
C ALA A 26 3.29 -11.64 6.35
N ALA A 27 3.52 -10.95 5.23
CA ALA A 27 3.79 -9.51 5.21
C ALA A 27 2.61 -8.68 5.71
N ASP A 28 1.39 -9.02 5.28
CA ASP A 28 0.17 -8.38 5.74
C ASP A 28 -0.03 -8.58 7.25
N LYS A 29 0.23 -9.79 7.76
CA LYS A 29 0.19 -10.10 9.19
C LYS A 29 1.22 -9.27 9.96
N ALA A 30 2.48 -9.27 9.53
CA ALA A 30 3.55 -8.51 10.18
C ALA A 30 3.24 -7.00 10.21
N THR A 31 2.66 -6.47 9.13
CA THR A 31 2.24 -5.06 9.05
C THR A 31 1.13 -4.75 10.04
N ARG A 32 0.08 -5.59 10.12
CA ARG A 32 -1.00 -5.40 11.10
C ARG A 32 -0.51 -5.49 12.54
N GLU A 33 0.42 -6.40 12.83
CA GLU A 33 1.02 -6.53 14.16
C GLU A 33 1.87 -5.31 14.55
N ALA A 34 2.52 -4.67 13.58
CA ALA A 34 3.25 -3.43 13.79
C ALA A 34 2.29 -2.24 13.99
N GLU A 35 1.19 -2.16 13.23
CA GLU A 35 0.16 -1.12 13.37
C GLU A 35 -0.60 -1.21 14.70
N ALA A 36 -0.82 -2.41 15.23
CA ALA A 36 -1.54 -2.62 16.48
C ALA A 36 -0.75 -2.23 17.75
N MET A 37 0.54 -1.89 17.60
CA MET A 37 1.36 -1.50 18.75
C MET A 37 1.10 -0.06 19.22
N PRO A 38 0.94 0.16 20.53
CA PRO A 38 0.90 1.51 21.09
C PRO A 38 2.23 2.23 20.85
N ARG A 39 2.16 3.48 20.35
CA ARG A 39 3.33 4.32 20.04
C ARG A 39 4.20 4.65 21.27
N ASP A 40 3.62 4.60 22.46
CA ASP A 40 4.27 4.91 23.74
C ASP A 40 4.61 3.67 24.57
N ALA A 41 4.66 2.48 23.97
CA ALA A 41 5.06 1.26 24.67
C ALA A 41 6.58 1.28 24.98
N SER A 42 6.96 2.05 26.01
CA SER A 42 8.32 2.11 26.54
C SER A 42 8.61 0.90 27.41
N LEU A 43 8.80 -0.29 26.85
CA LEU A 43 9.19 -1.44 27.68
C LEU A 43 10.19 -2.35 26.97
N GLY A 44 11.45 -2.21 27.38
CA GLY A 44 12.45 -3.27 27.52
C GLY A 44 13.06 -3.85 26.25
N ASP A 45 14.39 -4.05 26.30
CA ASP A 45 15.15 -4.86 25.34
C ASP A 45 14.46 -6.23 25.15
N ASP A 46 14.35 -6.85 23.99
CA ASP A 46 15.06 -6.66 22.75
C ASP A 46 14.15 -7.04 21.56
N GLU A 47 13.16 -7.94 21.67
CA GLU A 47 12.34 -8.41 20.53
C GLU A 47 10.99 -7.70 20.33
N SER A 48 10.51 -6.95 21.33
CA SER A 48 9.17 -6.37 21.35
C SER A 48 9.17 -4.85 21.15
N SER A 49 10.30 -4.27 20.72
CA SER A 49 10.34 -2.84 20.46
C SER A 49 9.50 -2.49 19.21
N PRO A 50 8.78 -1.35 19.20
CA PRO A 50 8.04 -0.89 18.04
C PRO A 50 8.91 -0.83 16.78
N THR A 51 10.16 -0.38 16.91
CA THR A 51 11.15 -0.31 15.83
C THR A 51 11.42 -1.67 15.21
N ARG A 52 11.70 -2.71 16.01
CA ARG A 52 11.97 -4.05 15.45
C ARG A 52 10.75 -4.67 14.77
N LYS A 53 9.53 -4.40 15.24
CA LYS A 53 8.33 -4.90 14.55
C LYS A 53 8.11 -4.20 13.21
N TRP A 54 8.39 -2.90 13.12
CA TRP A 54 8.36 -2.18 11.84
C TRP A 54 9.47 -2.66 10.89
N GLU A 55 10.67 -2.95 11.39
CA GLU A 55 11.75 -3.57 10.61
C GLU A 55 11.34 -4.95 10.08
N ARG A 56 10.70 -5.79 10.92
CA ARG A 56 10.15 -7.09 10.51
C ARG A 56 9.06 -6.94 9.45
N ALA A 57 8.15 -5.98 9.60
CA ALA A 57 7.11 -5.71 8.61
C ALA A 57 7.71 -5.28 7.26
N LEU A 58 8.71 -4.39 7.27
CA LEU A 58 9.44 -3.99 6.07
C LEU A 58 10.17 -5.18 5.41
N GLN A 59 10.84 -6.00 6.20
CA GLN A 59 11.55 -7.17 5.70
C GLN A 59 10.58 -8.18 5.07
N ALA A 60 9.47 -8.48 5.74
CA ALA A 60 8.44 -9.37 5.22
C ALA A 60 7.84 -8.83 3.90
N ARG A 61 7.61 -7.52 3.78
CA ARG A 61 7.12 -6.94 2.52
C ARG A 61 8.17 -6.96 1.40
N LYS A 62 9.46 -6.80 1.71
CA LYS A 62 10.54 -7.02 0.73
C LYS A 62 10.59 -8.46 0.23
N GLU A 63 10.40 -9.43 1.12
CA GLU A 63 10.36 -10.85 0.78
C GLU A 63 9.13 -11.20 -0.07
N ALA A 64 7.96 -10.65 0.25
CA ALA A 64 6.76 -10.78 -0.58
C ALA A 64 6.96 -10.17 -1.97
N SER A 65 7.58 -8.99 -2.08
CA SER A 65 7.91 -8.38 -3.36
C SER A 65 8.91 -9.21 -4.17
N ALA A 66 9.96 -9.76 -3.53
CA ALA A 66 10.91 -10.64 -4.19
C ALA A 66 10.24 -11.93 -4.69
N ALA A 67 9.34 -12.51 -3.91
CA ALA A 67 8.57 -13.69 -4.29
C ALA A 67 7.60 -13.42 -5.43
N ALA A 68 6.94 -12.25 -5.46
CA ALA A 68 6.11 -11.83 -6.58
C ALA A 68 6.91 -11.75 -7.89
N VAL A 69 8.14 -11.21 -7.85
CA VAL A 69 9.04 -11.16 -9.01
C VAL A 69 9.46 -12.56 -9.44
N ALA A 70 9.81 -13.44 -8.49
CA ALA A 70 10.15 -14.83 -8.81
C ALA A 70 8.96 -15.59 -9.44
N ALA A 71 7.75 -15.41 -8.91
CA ALA A 71 6.53 -15.98 -9.47
C ALA A 71 6.26 -15.45 -10.88
N GLN A 72 6.40 -14.14 -11.12
CA GLN A 72 6.29 -13.55 -12.46
C GLN A 72 7.28 -14.17 -13.44
N GLN A 73 8.53 -14.41 -13.05
CA GLN A 73 9.53 -15.05 -13.92
C GLN A 73 9.14 -16.48 -14.29
N LYS A 74 8.57 -17.25 -13.36
CA LYS A 74 8.07 -18.61 -13.63
C LYS A 74 6.83 -18.60 -14.53
N LEU A 75 5.92 -17.66 -14.32
CA LEU A 75 4.77 -17.44 -15.20
C LEU A 75 5.21 -17.06 -16.63
N GLN A 76 6.25 -16.24 -16.76
CA GLN A 76 6.84 -15.88 -18.06
C GLN A 76 7.40 -17.13 -18.77
N GLN A 77 8.17 -17.95 -18.07
CA GLN A 77 8.74 -19.19 -18.61
C GLN A 77 7.63 -20.16 -19.07
N TRP A 78 6.57 -20.31 -18.29
CA TRP A 78 5.41 -21.11 -18.70
C TRP A 78 4.69 -20.51 -19.91
N ALA A 79 4.49 -19.20 -19.96
CA ALA A 79 3.86 -18.53 -21.11
C ALA A 79 4.66 -18.70 -22.40
N GLU A 80 5.99 -18.59 -22.34
CA GLU A 80 6.89 -18.84 -23.47
C GLU A 80 6.84 -20.29 -23.92
N ALA A 81 6.95 -21.25 -22.98
CA ALA A 81 6.86 -22.67 -23.27
C ALA A 81 5.53 -23.05 -23.90
N ALA A 82 4.41 -22.52 -23.39
CA ALA A 82 3.08 -22.78 -23.92
C ALA A 82 2.88 -22.16 -25.31
N ALA A 83 3.39 -20.95 -25.54
CA ALA A 83 3.33 -20.31 -26.85
C ALA A 83 4.15 -21.08 -27.90
N GLU A 84 5.34 -21.55 -27.53
CA GLU A 84 6.20 -22.32 -28.44
C GLU A 84 5.60 -23.69 -28.75
N ALA A 85 5.05 -24.38 -27.74
CA ALA A 85 4.32 -25.62 -27.94
C ALA A 85 3.11 -25.45 -28.87
N ALA A 86 2.37 -24.35 -28.74
CA ALA A 86 1.24 -24.04 -29.62
C ALA A 86 1.67 -23.78 -31.08
N ARG A 87 2.82 -23.14 -31.32
CA ARG A 87 3.37 -22.89 -32.67
C ARG A 87 3.87 -24.17 -33.34
N GLY A 88 4.48 -25.07 -32.59
CA GLY A 88 5.00 -26.34 -33.09
C GLY A 88 3.97 -27.46 -33.22
N ALA A 89 2.70 -27.20 -32.88
CA ALA A 89 1.67 -28.21 -32.83
C ALA A 89 1.25 -28.69 -34.25
N PRO A 90 1.18 -30.02 -34.49
CA PRO A 90 0.63 -30.54 -35.74
C PRO A 90 -0.84 -30.14 -35.89
N SER A 91 -1.31 -29.97 -37.13
CA SER A 91 -2.66 -29.49 -37.51
C SER A 91 -3.84 -30.39 -37.06
N ARG A 92 -3.60 -31.38 -36.19
CA ARG A 92 -4.64 -32.12 -35.49
C ARG A 92 -5.38 -31.16 -34.55
N LEU A 93 -6.56 -30.71 -34.98
CA LEU A 93 -7.40 -29.69 -34.35
C LEU A 93 -7.54 -29.82 -32.82
N GLY A 94 -7.60 -31.04 -32.28
CA GLY A 94 -7.73 -31.26 -30.83
C GLY A 94 -6.48 -30.87 -30.02
N VAL A 95 -5.28 -31.20 -30.51
CA VAL A 95 -4.02 -30.93 -29.77
C VAL A 95 -3.61 -29.47 -29.92
N ALA A 96 -3.73 -28.92 -31.13
CA ALA A 96 -3.46 -27.51 -31.39
C ALA A 96 -4.40 -26.59 -30.61
N GLY A 97 -5.69 -26.94 -30.51
CA GLY A 97 -6.67 -26.19 -29.73
C GLY A 97 -6.37 -26.18 -28.22
N ALA A 98 -5.97 -27.33 -27.66
CA ALA A 98 -5.61 -27.44 -26.25
C ALA A 98 -4.37 -26.58 -25.91
N LEU A 99 -3.33 -26.63 -26.76
CA LEU A 99 -2.11 -25.85 -26.57
C LEU A 99 -2.34 -24.34 -26.74
N ALA A 100 -3.19 -23.93 -27.68
CA ALA A 100 -3.57 -22.52 -27.83
C ALA A 100 -4.36 -22.00 -26.63
N ALA A 101 -5.28 -22.80 -26.08
CA ALA A 101 -6.00 -22.45 -24.86
C ALA A 101 -5.05 -22.32 -23.66
N GLU A 102 -4.06 -23.20 -23.58
CA GLU A 102 -3.04 -23.18 -22.55
C GLU A 102 -2.15 -21.93 -22.62
N ALA A 103 -1.66 -21.57 -23.80
CA ALA A 103 -0.88 -20.35 -24.01
C ALA A 103 -1.67 -19.09 -23.59
N LYS A 104 -2.98 -19.07 -23.85
CA LYS A 104 -3.87 -17.99 -23.42
C LYS A 104 -3.99 -17.92 -21.90
N ARG A 105 -4.10 -19.07 -21.22
CA ARG A 105 -4.14 -19.13 -19.74
C ARG A 105 -2.83 -18.63 -19.14
N ALA A 106 -1.70 -19.11 -19.63
CA ALA A 106 -0.39 -18.71 -19.15
C ALA A 106 -0.16 -17.20 -19.34
N SER A 107 -0.58 -16.64 -20.47
CA SER A 107 -0.52 -15.20 -20.73
C SER A 107 -1.40 -14.38 -19.79
N ALA A 108 -2.62 -14.84 -19.50
CA ALA A 108 -3.49 -14.18 -18.53
C ALA A 108 -2.91 -14.22 -17.11
N ALA A 109 -2.35 -15.36 -16.71
CA ALA A 109 -1.71 -15.54 -15.41
C ALA A 109 -0.48 -14.63 -15.26
N LEU A 110 0.34 -14.49 -16.31
CA LEU A 110 1.45 -13.56 -16.33
C LEU A 110 1.02 -12.10 -16.10
N VAL A 111 -0.04 -11.64 -16.77
CA VAL A 111 -0.56 -10.28 -16.58
C VAL A 111 -1.00 -10.06 -15.12
N MET A 112 -1.67 -11.04 -14.52
CA MET A 112 -2.02 -10.97 -13.10
C MET A 112 -0.77 -10.91 -12.21
N GLY A 113 0.26 -11.72 -12.49
CA GLY A 113 1.52 -11.68 -11.76
C GLY A 113 2.25 -10.33 -11.89
N MET A 114 2.19 -9.66 -13.04
CA MET A 114 2.72 -8.30 -13.19
C MET A 114 1.96 -7.26 -12.36
N ILE A 115 0.64 -7.41 -12.24
CA ILE A 115 -0.19 -6.56 -11.38
C ILE A 115 0.19 -6.76 -9.91
N ASP A 116 0.40 -8.02 -9.50
CA ASP A 116 0.83 -8.36 -8.15
C ASP A 116 2.18 -7.70 -7.81
N VAL A 117 3.18 -7.81 -8.69
CA VAL A 117 4.47 -7.12 -8.50
C VAL A 117 4.29 -5.61 -8.36
N ALA A 118 3.47 -4.99 -9.20
CA ALA A 118 3.21 -3.56 -9.12
C ALA A 118 2.57 -3.17 -7.78
N ARG A 119 1.61 -3.96 -7.30
CA ARG A 119 0.95 -3.75 -6.01
C ARG A 119 1.92 -3.89 -4.83
N GLU A 120 2.73 -4.94 -4.82
CA GLU A 120 3.72 -5.17 -3.76
C GLU A 120 4.71 -4.00 -3.62
N ARG A 121 5.14 -3.42 -4.75
CA ARG A 121 6.00 -2.23 -4.76
C ARG A 121 5.29 -0.98 -4.25
N GLN A 122 4.01 -0.81 -4.59
CA GLN A 122 3.21 0.30 -4.07
C GLN A 122 3.05 0.21 -2.55
N ASP A 123 2.75 -0.98 -2.04
CA ASP A 123 2.60 -1.22 -0.61
C ASP A 123 3.92 -1.00 0.16
N GLU A 124 5.06 -1.45 -0.40
CA GLU A 124 6.40 -1.17 0.15
C GLU A 124 6.67 0.33 0.28
N VAL A 125 6.40 1.10 -0.79
CA VAL A 125 6.58 2.56 -0.80
C VAL A 125 5.63 3.24 0.19
N ALA A 126 4.37 2.84 0.24
CA ALA A 126 3.39 3.39 1.17
C ALA A 126 3.80 3.16 2.63
N LEU A 127 4.32 1.97 2.95
CA LEU A 127 4.83 1.64 4.27
C LEU A 127 6.04 2.54 4.64
N LEU A 128 6.98 2.72 3.73
CA LEU A 128 8.15 3.59 3.95
C LEU A 128 7.75 5.06 4.14
N GLN A 129 6.76 5.55 3.40
CA GLN A 129 6.24 6.92 3.55
C GLN A 129 5.62 7.13 4.94
N ARG A 130 4.79 6.19 5.40
CA ARG A 130 4.21 6.23 6.75
C ARG A 130 5.28 6.25 7.84
N LEU A 131 6.27 5.38 7.74
CA LEU A 131 7.38 5.34 8.71
C LEU A 131 8.17 6.65 8.74
N ARG A 132 8.38 7.27 7.58
CA ARG A 132 9.03 8.58 7.50
C ARG A 132 8.19 9.68 8.15
N GLU A 133 6.89 9.72 7.86
CA GLU A 133 5.97 10.70 8.46
C GLU A 133 5.92 10.56 9.98
N ASP A 134 5.85 9.33 10.49
CA ASP A 134 5.88 9.04 11.92
C ASP A 134 7.20 9.48 12.57
N ALA A 135 8.35 9.22 11.94
CA ALA A 135 9.65 9.67 12.43
C ALA A 135 9.76 11.21 12.48
N LEU A 136 9.20 11.91 11.49
CA LEU A 136 9.15 13.37 11.47
C LEU A 136 8.24 13.94 12.57
N ALA A 137 7.08 13.32 12.79
CA ALA A 137 6.15 13.71 13.85
C ALA A 137 6.78 13.54 15.24
N GLN A 138 7.46 12.41 15.49
CA GLN A 138 8.21 12.18 16.73
C GLN A 138 9.31 13.23 16.96
N ARG A 139 10.05 13.60 15.91
CA ARG A 139 11.07 14.65 15.99
C ARG A 139 10.47 16.03 16.30
N ALA A 140 9.31 16.36 15.73
CA ALA A 140 8.60 17.61 16.02
C ALA A 140 8.13 17.68 17.49
N LEU A 141 7.63 16.56 18.03
CA LEU A 141 7.23 16.46 19.44
C LEU A 141 8.44 16.57 20.38
N ALA A 142 9.56 15.92 20.06
CA ALA A 142 10.80 16.01 20.84
C ALA A 142 11.47 17.41 20.78
N GLY A 143 11.35 18.11 19.64
CA GLY A 143 11.85 19.48 19.45
C GLY A 143 11.01 20.56 20.13
N SER A 144 9.81 20.23 20.62
CA SER A 144 8.93 21.14 21.38
C SER A 144 9.24 21.16 22.89
N GLY A 145 10.32 20.52 23.33
CA GLY A 145 10.65 20.27 24.73
C GLY A 145 11.59 21.25 25.45
N VAL A 146 11.94 22.43 24.90
CA VAL A 146 12.73 23.45 25.63
C VAL A 146 12.23 24.87 25.34
N VAL A 147 11.24 25.32 26.10
CA VAL A 147 11.17 26.66 26.72
C VAL A 147 10.48 26.52 28.09
N GLY A 148 11.20 26.00 29.08
CA GLY A 148 11.10 26.55 30.45
C GLY A 148 12.30 27.49 30.57
N THR A 149 12.25 28.70 31.13
CA THR A 149 11.62 29.11 32.39
C THR A 149 11.63 30.64 32.46
N CYS A 150 10.50 31.29 32.73
CA CYS A 150 10.48 32.58 33.42
C CYS A 150 9.45 32.48 34.55
N THR A 151 9.97 32.09 35.71
CA THR A 151 9.53 32.40 37.09
C THR A 151 8.20 33.11 37.28
N ARG A 152 7.34 32.56 38.14
CA ARG A 152 6.73 33.36 39.22
C ARG A 152 6.23 32.49 40.37
N ASP A 153 7.03 32.42 41.44
CA ASP A 153 6.50 32.27 42.79
C ASP A 153 5.57 33.46 43.12
N PRO A 154 4.51 33.25 43.93
CA PRO A 154 3.52 34.27 44.20
C PRO A 154 3.93 35.11 45.42
N LEU A 155 4.74 36.14 45.22
CA LEU A 155 4.92 37.26 46.18
C LEU A 155 5.79 38.33 45.50
N ASP A 156 5.15 39.30 44.85
CA ASP A 156 5.43 40.72 45.09
C ASP A 156 4.55 41.59 44.18
N THR A 157 3.72 42.36 44.86
CA THR A 157 2.99 43.52 44.38
C THR A 157 3.96 44.67 44.09
N THR A 158 3.56 45.54 43.16
CA THR A 158 4.17 46.83 42.77
C THR A 158 5.26 46.78 41.70
N ALA A 159 4.86 47.06 40.46
CA ALA A 159 5.27 48.28 39.75
C ALA A 159 4.63 48.31 38.35
N LEU A 160 3.47 48.95 38.26
CA LEU A 160 2.96 49.54 37.03
C LEU A 160 3.85 50.72 36.66
N SER A 161 4.26 50.83 35.39
CA SER A 161 4.09 52.09 34.63
C SER A 161 4.44 51.93 33.15
N GLU A 162 3.43 52.22 32.33
CA GLU A 162 3.48 52.96 31.05
C GLU A 162 4.42 52.49 29.93
N ARG A 163 3.80 52.04 28.83
CA ARG A 163 3.59 52.92 27.66
C ARG A 163 2.68 52.27 26.62
N ALA A 164 1.47 52.81 26.53
CA ALA A 164 0.60 52.70 25.38
C ALA A 164 0.96 53.78 24.34
N SER A 165 0.56 53.51 23.08
CA SER A 165 0.46 54.43 21.93
C SER A 165 1.66 54.46 20.98
N VAL A 166 1.53 53.80 19.83
CA VAL A 166 1.34 54.50 18.53
C VAL A 166 0.43 53.67 17.65
N ALA A 167 -0.69 54.27 17.28
CA ALA A 167 -1.66 53.75 16.35
C ALA A 167 -1.24 53.99 14.89
N GLN A 168 -1.77 53.15 14.00
CA GLN A 168 -2.38 53.58 12.74
C GLN A 168 -1.47 54.11 11.62
N LYS A 169 -1.15 53.24 10.67
CA LYS A 169 -1.19 53.61 9.24
C LYS A 169 -1.93 52.55 8.43
N ARG A 170 -3.13 52.92 8.01
CA ARG A 170 -3.95 52.24 7.00
C ARG A 170 -3.19 52.25 5.66
N GLY A 171 -3.08 51.09 5.04
CA GLY A 171 -2.75 50.91 3.63
C GLY A 171 -3.66 49.83 3.08
N SER A 172 -4.77 50.25 2.49
CA SER A 172 -5.83 49.44 1.91
C SER A 172 -5.35 48.63 0.70
N ALA A 173 -5.44 47.31 0.79
CA ALA A 173 -5.54 46.44 -0.38
C ALA A 173 -6.68 45.43 -0.12
N GLN A 174 -7.83 45.68 -0.74
CA GLN A 174 -8.93 44.72 -0.83
C GLN A 174 -8.47 43.47 -1.60
N PRO A 175 -8.66 42.25 -1.08
CA PRO A 175 -8.79 41.09 -1.94
C PRO A 175 -10.24 40.98 -2.43
N THR A 176 -10.42 41.01 -3.74
CA THR A 176 -11.66 40.71 -4.45
C THR A 176 -12.16 39.30 -4.09
N PRO A 177 -13.47 39.11 -3.80
CA PRO A 177 -14.02 37.78 -3.55
C PRO A 177 -14.14 37.00 -4.85
N LEU A 178 -13.37 35.92 -5.00
CA LEU A 178 -13.56 34.95 -6.07
C LEU A 178 -14.95 34.30 -5.95
N LYS A 179 -15.74 34.50 -7.01
CA LYS A 179 -17.10 33.99 -7.18
C LYS A 179 -17.18 32.48 -6.98
N LYS A 180 -18.21 32.10 -6.21
CA LYS A 180 -18.77 30.76 -6.06
C LYS A 180 -18.95 30.06 -7.41
N GLY A 181 -18.23 28.96 -7.61
CA GLY A 181 -18.52 27.94 -8.61
C GLY A 181 -18.97 26.64 -7.94
N ARG A 182 -20.03 26.67 -7.10
CA ARG A 182 -20.66 25.43 -6.61
C ARG A 182 -21.48 24.83 -7.75
N ARG A 183 -20.97 23.79 -8.40
CA ARG A 183 -21.80 22.87 -9.19
C ARG A 183 -22.54 21.93 -8.22
N PRO A 184 -23.86 21.76 -8.33
CA PRO A 184 -24.58 20.77 -7.54
C PRO A 184 -24.21 19.36 -8.00
N LEU A 185 -23.91 18.50 -7.02
CA LEU A 185 -23.81 17.06 -7.15
C LEU A 185 -25.12 16.53 -7.74
N GLY A 186 -25.04 15.97 -8.95
CA GLY A 186 -26.13 15.26 -9.57
C GLY A 186 -26.56 14.09 -8.69
N GLN A 187 -27.86 14.04 -8.39
CA GLN A 187 -28.49 12.96 -7.66
C GLN A 187 -28.22 11.61 -8.36
N GLN A 188 -27.42 10.75 -7.74
CA GLN A 188 -27.44 9.33 -8.07
C GLN A 188 -28.74 8.74 -7.52
N LYS A 189 -29.66 8.47 -8.44
CA LYS A 189 -30.86 7.66 -8.26
C LYS A 189 -30.44 6.30 -7.68
N ALA A 190 -30.76 6.07 -6.41
CA ALA A 190 -30.80 4.75 -5.82
C ALA A 190 -31.85 3.92 -6.58
N ARG A 191 -31.40 3.05 -7.49
CA ARG A 191 -32.24 1.97 -8.02
C ARG A 191 -32.26 0.86 -6.99
N SER A 192 -33.21 0.97 -6.07
CA SER A 192 -33.69 -0.13 -5.24
C SER A 192 -34.17 -1.26 -6.15
N ARG A 193 -33.49 -2.42 -6.08
CA ARG A 193 -33.99 -3.67 -6.63
C ARG A 193 -35.00 -4.24 -5.63
N GLN A 194 -36.27 -3.98 -5.90
CA GLN A 194 -37.36 -4.68 -5.22
C GLN A 194 -37.68 -5.93 -6.03
N ASN A 195 -37.33 -7.07 -5.48
CA ASN A 195 -37.84 -8.38 -5.85
C ASN A 195 -39.36 -8.37 -5.66
N CYS A 196 -40.12 -8.53 -6.74
CA CYS A 196 -41.49 -9.02 -6.64
C CYS A 196 -41.45 -10.54 -6.83
N CYS A 197 -41.76 -11.23 -5.74
CA CYS A 197 -42.39 -12.54 -5.80
C CYS A 197 -43.71 -12.39 -6.56
N ALA A 198 -43.95 -13.24 -7.54
CA ALA A 198 -45.30 -13.61 -7.93
C ALA A 198 -45.38 -15.14 -7.86
N VAL A 199 -46.11 -15.57 -6.85
CA VAL A 199 -46.60 -16.91 -6.58
C VAL A 199 -47.92 -17.06 -7.33
N MET A 200 -48.15 -18.28 -7.82
CA MET A 200 -49.31 -18.83 -8.57
C MET A 200 -49.36 -18.56 -10.07
#